data_AF-A0A2M7KB47-F1
#
_entry.id   AF-A0A2M7KB47-F1
#
_cell.length_a   1.000
_cell.length_b   1.000
_cell.length_c   1.000
_cell.angle_alpha   90.00
_cell.angle_beta   90.00
_cell.angle_gamma   90.00
#
_symmetry.space_group_name_H-M   'P 1'
#
loop_
_entity.id
_entity.type
_entity.pdbx_description
1 polymer ?
#
loop_
_entity_poly.entity_id
_entity_poly.type
_entity_poly.pdbx_seq_one_letter_code
_entity_poly.pdbx_strand_id
1 'polypeptide(L)'
;KISGLSIPEDSYEFYRPIIAWVDEYVKNPNLVTHFYVFLEYFNSSSVKQIFFLLSKLEAIIKSGKEAKIFWHYKLGDDLIKTKGVKFKELLHVPFELVEHDK
;
A
#
# COMPACT_ATOMS: atom_id res chain seq x y z
N LYS A 1 2.11 8.19 1.82
CA LYS A 1 1.96 7.95 0.35
C LYS A 1 3.21 7.23 -0.15
N ILE A 2 3.07 6.29 -1.10
CA ILE A 2 4.17 5.75 -1.92
C ILE A 2 3.86 5.99 -3.40
N SER A 3 4.87 6.19 -4.23
CA SER A 3 4.68 6.47 -5.66
C SER A 3 5.89 6.12 -6.53
N GLY A 4 5.67 6.00 -7.84
CA GLY A 4 6.72 5.80 -8.85
C GLY A 4 6.92 4.34 -9.24
N LEU A 5 8.15 3.99 -9.64
CA LEU A 5 8.54 2.65 -10.08
C LEU A 5 9.21 1.90 -8.92
N SER A 6 8.76 0.69 -8.61
CA SER A 6 9.38 -0.19 -7.62
C SER A 6 10.03 -1.40 -8.30
N ILE A 7 11.30 -1.22 -8.69
CA ILE A 7 12.13 -2.24 -9.32
C ILE A 7 13.49 -2.37 -8.60
N PRO A 8 13.51 -2.54 -7.26
CA PRO A 8 14.76 -2.74 -6.53
C PRO A 8 15.39 -4.08 -6.92
N GLU A 9 16.73 -4.13 -6.89
CA GLU A 9 17.50 -5.38 -7.02
C GLU A 9 17.20 -6.32 -5.83
N ASP A 10 17.27 -5.76 -4.61
CA ASP A 10 16.81 -6.42 -3.39
C ASP A 10 15.60 -5.69 -2.81
N SER A 11 14.40 -6.21 -3.11
CA SER A 11 13.16 -5.68 -2.56
C SER A 11 13.07 -5.76 -1.04
N TYR A 12 13.67 -6.78 -0.40
CA TYR A 12 13.59 -6.92 1.04
C TYR A 12 14.35 -5.80 1.73
N GLU A 13 15.63 -5.60 1.37
CA GLU A 13 16.44 -4.53 1.98
C GLU A 13 15.89 -3.13 1.64
N PHE A 14 15.34 -2.94 0.44
CA PHE A 14 14.72 -1.67 0.08
C PHE A 14 13.51 -1.32 0.95
N TYR A 15 12.59 -2.27 1.17
CA TYR A 15 11.37 -2.02 1.93
C TYR A 15 11.54 -2.14 3.44
N ARG A 16 12.60 -2.82 3.92
CA ARG A 16 12.88 -3.02 5.36
C ARG A 16 12.77 -1.74 6.20
N PRO A 17 13.45 -0.62 5.87
CA PRO A 17 13.34 0.61 6.67
C PRO A 17 11.94 1.24 6.60
N ILE A 18 11.23 1.11 5.47
CA ILE A 18 9.88 1.65 5.28
C ILE A 18 8.87 0.89 6.14
N ILE A 19 8.97 -0.43 6.13
CA ILE A 19 8.12 -1.31 6.94
C ILE A 19 8.39 -1.07 8.43
N ALA A 20 9.65 -0.97 8.85
CA ALA A 20 10.01 -0.69 10.24
C ALA A 20 9.42 0.65 10.71
N TRP A 21 9.40 1.67 9.84
CA TRP A 21 8.76 2.95 10.15
C TRP A 21 7.25 2.81 10.34
N VAL A 22 6.56 2.04 9.48
CA VAL A 22 5.12 1.78 9.63
C VAL A 22 4.83 0.98 10.90
N ASP A 23 5.65 -0.02 11.22
CA ASP A 23 5.51 -0.82 12.45
C ASP A 23 5.60 0.04 13.71
N GLU A 24 6.40 1.11 13.70
CA GLU A 24 6.43 2.07 14.80
C GLU A 24 5.20 2.99 14.79
N TYR A 25 4.83 3.53 13.63
CA TYR A 25 3.68 4.42 13.48
C TYR A 25 2.37 3.80 13.98
N VAL A 26 2.12 2.52 13.66
CA VAL A 26 0.86 1.84 14.03
C VAL A 26 0.70 1.59 15.54
N LYS A 27 1.75 1.80 16.36
CA LYS A 27 1.66 1.73 17.83
C LYS A 27 0.92 2.93 18.43
N ASN A 28 1.08 4.11 17.82
CA ASN A 28 0.34 5.30 18.20
C ASN A 28 -0.08 6.12 16.96
N PRO A 29 -1.04 5.62 16.16
CA PRO A 29 -1.40 6.25 14.91
C PRO A 29 -2.23 7.52 15.12
N ASN A 30 -2.41 8.33 14.08
CA ASN A 30 -3.40 9.39 14.09
C ASN A 30 -4.83 8.83 14.24
N LEU A 31 -5.80 9.69 14.61
CA LEU A 31 -7.22 9.30 14.64
C LEU A 31 -7.69 8.75 13.28
N VAL A 32 -7.22 9.36 12.19
CA VAL A 32 -7.50 8.94 10.82
C VAL A 32 -6.19 8.82 10.06
N THR A 33 -5.98 7.66 9.42
CA THR A 33 -4.84 7.39 8.55
C THR A 33 -5.29 7.10 7.12
N HIS A 34 -4.95 7.98 6.19
CA HIS A 34 -5.13 7.72 4.77
C HIS A 34 -3.79 7.36 4.11
N PHE A 35 -3.72 6.18 3.52
CA PHE A 35 -2.53 5.71 2.83
C PHE A 35 -2.74 5.66 1.33
N TYR A 36 -2.03 6.52 0.61
CA TYR A 36 -2.15 6.63 -0.84
C TYR A 36 -1.04 5.86 -1.57
N VAL A 37 -1.42 5.03 -2.53
CA VAL A 37 -0.52 4.28 -3.40
C VAL A 37 -0.65 4.79 -4.83
N PHE A 38 0.45 5.26 -5.40
CA PHE A 38 0.55 5.80 -6.77
C PHE A 38 1.72 5.14 -7.51
N LEU A 39 1.75 3.80 -7.53
CA LEU A 39 2.81 3.04 -8.20
C LEU A 39 2.47 2.87 -9.68
N GLU A 40 3.40 3.28 -10.54
CA GLU A 40 3.25 3.15 -12.01
C GLU A 40 3.68 1.76 -12.49
N TYR A 41 4.62 1.14 -11.78
CA TYR A 41 5.03 -0.23 -12.02
C TYR A 41 5.72 -0.81 -10.79
N PHE A 42 5.56 -2.11 -10.57
CA PHE A 42 6.35 -2.83 -9.59
C PHE A 42 6.51 -4.30 -9.98
N ASN A 43 7.76 -4.77 -9.87
CA ASN A 43 8.14 -6.13 -10.24
C ASN A 43 7.61 -7.17 -9.22
N SER A 44 7.74 -8.45 -9.55
CA SER A 44 7.28 -9.56 -8.71
C SER A 44 7.92 -9.57 -7.31
N SER A 45 9.18 -9.16 -7.19
CA SER A 45 9.87 -9.10 -5.90
C SER A 45 9.23 -8.07 -4.95
N SER A 46 8.81 -6.92 -5.47
CA SER A 46 8.19 -5.85 -4.70
C SER A 46 6.77 -6.19 -4.21
N VAL A 47 6.06 -7.11 -4.89
CA VAL A 47 4.66 -7.46 -4.55
C VAL A 47 4.52 -7.87 -3.09
N LYS A 48 5.40 -8.76 -2.61
CA LYS A 48 5.35 -9.26 -1.23
C LYS A 48 5.58 -8.15 -0.21
N GLN A 49 6.50 -7.23 -0.50
CA GLN A 49 6.87 -6.16 0.43
C GLN A 49 5.80 -5.08 0.50
N ILE A 50 5.20 -4.71 -0.64
CA ILE A 50 4.05 -3.80 -0.68
C ILE A 50 2.88 -4.40 0.07
N PHE A 51 2.57 -5.68 -0.14
CA PHE A 51 1.52 -6.36 0.61
C PHE A 51 1.77 -6.31 2.12
N PHE A 52 3.00 -6.63 2.54
CA PHE A 52 3.36 -6.61 3.96
C PHE A 52 3.29 -5.20 4.56
N LEU A 53 3.72 -4.18 3.81
CA LEU A 53 3.59 -2.78 4.22
C LEU A 53 2.13 -2.38 4.43
N LEU A 54 1.25 -2.71 3.48
CA LEU A 54 -0.17 -2.34 3.53
C LEU A 54 -0.92 -3.11 4.62
N SER A 55 -0.58 -4.38 4.87
CA SER A 55 -1.24 -5.20 5.90
C SER A 55 -0.96 -4.71 7.32
N LYS A 56 0.15 -3.98 7.56
CA LYS A 56 0.40 -3.35 8.86
C LYS A 56 -0.70 -2.36 9.27
N LEU A 57 -1.37 -1.73 8.29
CA LEU A 57 -2.42 -0.75 8.56
C LEU A 57 -3.66 -1.38 9.24
N GLU A 58 -3.82 -2.71 9.18
CA GLU A 58 -4.86 -3.42 9.94
C GLU A 58 -4.73 -3.21 11.46
N ALA A 59 -3.51 -3.03 11.97
CA ALA A 59 -3.28 -2.77 13.39
C ALA A 59 -3.93 -1.47 13.86
N ILE A 60 -4.03 -0.46 12.97
CA ILE A 60 -4.69 0.82 13.26
C ILE A 60 -6.18 0.59 13.54
N ILE A 61 -6.84 -0.17 12.69
CA ILE A 61 -8.27 -0.51 12.83
C ILE A 61 -8.51 -1.31 14.11
N LYS A 62 -7.63 -2.29 14.39
CA LYS A 62 -7.69 -3.09 15.62
C LYS A 62 -7.51 -2.26 16.89
N SER A 63 -6.82 -1.12 16.80
CA SER A 63 -6.69 -0.15 17.91
C SER A 63 -7.92 0.76 18.10
N GLY A 64 -8.93 0.64 17.24
CA GLY A 64 -10.14 1.48 17.25
C GLY A 64 -9.99 2.82 16.52
N LYS A 65 -8.90 3.04 15.79
CA LYS A 65 -8.68 4.24 14.95
C LYS A 65 -8.99 3.93 13.48
N GLU A 66 -9.15 4.97 12.67
CA GLU A 66 -9.52 4.81 11.26
C GLU A 66 -8.28 4.66 10.37
N ALA A 67 -8.34 3.72 9.42
CA ALA A 67 -7.36 3.58 8.35
C ALA A 67 -8.06 3.27 7.02
N LYS A 68 -7.58 3.88 5.93
CA LYS A 68 -8.07 3.63 4.57
C LYS A 68 -6.92 3.67 3.56
N ILE A 69 -6.92 2.73 2.62
CA ILE A 69 -5.99 2.69 1.50
C ILE A 69 -6.69 3.25 0.26
N PHE A 70 -6.00 4.17 -0.41
CA PHE A 70 -6.39 4.71 -1.72
C PHE A 70 -5.37 4.23 -2.75
N TRP A 71 -5.79 3.29 -3.59
CA TRP A 71 -4.99 2.73 -4.66
C TRP A 71 -5.27 3.45 -5.98
N HIS A 72 -4.34 4.27 -6.40
CA HIS A 72 -4.44 5.04 -7.62
C HIS A 72 -3.86 4.27 -8.80
N TYR A 73 -4.56 4.35 -9.93
CA TYR A 73 -4.12 3.79 -11.20
C TYR A 73 -4.56 4.70 -12.35
N LYS A 74 -3.76 4.74 -13.42
CA LYS A 74 -4.05 5.57 -14.59
C LYS A 74 -5.17 4.96 -15.42
N LEU A 75 -5.96 5.79 -16.08
CA LEU A 75 -6.97 5.33 -17.05
C LEU A 75 -6.32 4.43 -18.12
N GLY A 76 -6.85 3.23 -18.29
CA GLY A 76 -6.33 2.22 -19.21
C GLY A 76 -5.17 1.35 -18.67
N ASP A 77 -4.70 1.58 -17.44
CA ASP A 77 -3.69 0.73 -16.80
C ASP A 77 -4.33 -0.46 -16.08
N ASP A 78 -4.75 -1.46 -16.87
CA ASP A 78 -5.36 -2.68 -16.36
C ASP A 78 -4.42 -3.50 -15.47
N LEU A 79 -3.10 -3.38 -15.66
CA LEU A 79 -2.12 -4.11 -14.87
C LEU A 79 -2.10 -3.59 -13.43
N ILE A 80 -1.94 -2.28 -13.24
CA ILE A 80 -1.92 -1.66 -11.91
C ILE A 80 -3.28 -1.77 -11.23
N LYS A 81 -4.38 -1.60 -11.99
CA LYS A 81 -5.74 -1.86 -11.50
C LYS A 81 -5.89 -3.27 -10.97
N THR A 82 -5.52 -4.28 -11.77
CA THR A 82 -5.64 -5.70 -11.40
C THR A 82 -4.84 -6.03 -10.14
N LYS A 83 -3.63 -5.48 -10.00
CA LYS A 83 -2.83 -5.66 -8.78
C LYS A 83 -3.51 -5.04 -7.56
N GLY A 84 -4.11 -3.86 -7.70
CA GLY A 84 -4.90 -3.20 -6.65
C GLY A 84 -6.12 -4.02 -6.23
N VAL A 85 -6.86 -4.59 -7.19
CA VAL A 85 -8.00 -5.49 -6.92
C VAL A 85 -7.56 -6.69 -6.10
N LYS A 86 -6.44 -7.35 -6.47
CA LYS A 86 -5.90 -8.48 -5.71
C LYS A 86 -5.51 -8.10 -4.29
N PHE A 87 -4.90 -6.94 -4.07
CA PHE A 87 -4.62 -6.47 -2.71
C PHE A 87 -5.88 -6.18 -1.92
N LYS A 88 -6.89 -5.56 -2.53
CA LYS A 88 -8.19 -5.32 -1.90
C LYS A 88 -8.86 -6.61 -1.44
N GLU A 89 -8.76 -7.69 -2.20
CA GLU A 89 -9.33 -9.00 -1.84
C GLU A 89 -8.59 -9.68 -0.67
N LEU A 90 -7.30 -9.36 -0.48
CA LEU A 90 -6.44 -10.02 0.52
C LEU A 90 -6.26 -9.22 1.81
N LEU A 91 -6.53 -7.92 1.82
CA LEU A 91 -6.30 -7.03 2.96
C LEU A 91 -7.59 -6.75 3.73
N HIS A 92 -7.52 -6.73 5.06
CA HIS A 92 -8.64 -6.38 5.93
C HIS A 92 -8.62 -4.89 6.34
N VAL A 93 -8.38 -4.01 5.36
CA VAL A 93 -8.36 -2.55 5.53
C VAL A 93 -9.34 -1.95 4.51
N PRO A 94 -10.16 -0.94 4.88
CA PRO A 94 -10.95 -0.19 3.91
C PRO A 94 -10.08 0.24 2.72
N PHE A 95 -10.50 -0.14 1.52
CA PHE A 95 -9.66 -0.03 0.32
C PHE A 95 -10.48 0.50 -0.85
N GLU A 96 -10.00 1.61 -1.43
CA GLU A 96 -10.61 2.29 -2.56
C GLU A 96 -9.67 2.28 -3.76
N LEU A 97 -10.20 1.87 -4.91
CA LEU A 97 -9.52 1.98 -6.21
C LEU A 97 -9.91 3.32 -6.82
N VAL A 98 -8.93 4.15 -7.16
CA VAL A 98 -9.13 5.51 -7.68
C VAL A 98 -8.50 5.62 -9.06
N GLU A 99 -9.33 5.69 -10.09
CA GLU A 99 -8.88 5.94 -11.46
C GLU A 99 -8.56 7.44 -11.65
N HIS A 100 -7.52 7.73 -12.44
CA HIS A 100 -7.18 9.12 -12.77
C HIS A 100 -6.55 9.25 -14.16
N ASP A 101 -6.69 10.44 -14.76
CA ASP A 101 -6.24 10.73 -16.14
C ASP A 101 -4.73 11.07 -16.25
N LYS A 102 -4.01 11.23 -15.13
CA LYS A 102 -2.60 11.69 -15.10
C LYS A 102 -1.72 10.93 -14.13
#